data_AF-B7G1W3-F1
#
_entry.id   AF-B7G1W3-F1
#
_cell.length_a   1.000
_cell.length_b   1.000
_cell.length_c   1.000
_cell.angle_alpha   90.00
_cell.angle_beta   90.00
_cell.angle_gamma   90.00
#
_symmetry.space_group_name_H-M   'P 1'
#
loop_
_entity.id
_entity.type
_entity.pdbx_description
1 polymer ?
#
loop_
_entity_poly.entity_id
_entity_poly.type
_entity_poly.pdbx_seq_one_letter_code
_entity_poly.pdbx_strand_id
1 'polypeptide(L)'
;MATHTTRLLHQFLLILTLGTVSLIFEIYWTTHAIIEGNASTPEKNLWKYFSSFVSTRNAQIYISSIGFDSFAGRFTSPKPWNHSQFFPGRRKIDARDSAIYSFANISSASAAIPLVLTVSSENASSITTTKANTSGRKEHPDNTFSACILVMDDNHRLVEWIAYHYYALNLRHLVVTVDPHSRTRPTAVLDRWRDRMYIEEWNDRSFLPSNIGRSANDTVEQRHLKHRFRQAQFYKGCIRRLREFNRSWTTFIDSDEYLTINSRMVDNTALRMQQPGHVADYFHELTWQAHSGPNYTFAVNFGQSCVLLSRAMYGSVESTDEEIRRDVPDFLDPARFDTLRWRHRSTEDDHVLAKSLIDVSQVKQHHLDGKANAHKALVEMCKSNSWIAYTLPIGIHHYLGSWEQYSYRDDARDGGDAHSYETWQRKGSALVSTDDEIRPWIRGFVKMVGNGTALSLLEGAGLPTNRTA
;
A
#
# COMPACT_ATOMS: atom_id res chain seq x y z
N MET A 1 23.42 -35.09 28.02
CA MET A 1 22.66 -33.82 28.00
C MET A 1 21.19 -34.19 28.06
N ALA A 2 20.47 -33.78 29.11
CA ALA A 2 19.03 -34.03 29.25
C ALA A 2 18.25 -32.97 28.46
N THR A 3 17.38 -33.40 27.55
CA THR A 3 16.48 -32.53 26.78
C THR A 3 15.22 -32.23 27.60
N HIS A 4 15.01 -30.97 27.97
CA HIS A 4 13.77 -30.51 28.58
C HIS A 4 12.73 -30.20 27.49
N THR A 5 11.59 -30.90 27.52
CA THR A 5 10.39 -30.56 26.77
C THR A 5 9.40 -29.82 27.66
N THR A 6 9.09 -28.57 27.35
CA THR A 6 8.04 -27.77 27.99
C THR A 6 6.72 -27.95 27.24
N ARG A 7 5.66 -28.36 27.94
CA ARG A 7 4.29 -28.38 27.40
C ARG A 7 3.61 -27.05 27.73
N LEU A 8 3.03 -26.42 26.72
CA LEU A 8 2.11 -25.29 26.89
C LEU A 8 0.68 -25.82 26.84
N LEU A 9 -0.08 -25.50 27.89
CA LEU A 9 -1.47 -25.91 28.05
C LEU A 9 -2.31 -24.65 27.86
N HIS A 10 -3.15 -24.65 26.82
CA HIS A 10 -4.02 -23.53 26.54
C HIS A 10 -5.45 -23.86 26.98
N GLN A 11 -6.08 -22.91 27.66
CA GLN A 11 -7.41 -23.03 28.23
C GLN A 11 -8.32 -22.01 27.55
N PHE A 12 -9.43 -22.47 27.02
CA PHE A 12 -10.43 -21.62 26.39
C PHE A 12 -11.80 -21.89 27.00
N LEU A 13 -12.58 -20.81 27.16
CA LEU A 13 -13.99 -20.88 27.49
C LEU A 13 -14.81 -20.72 26.21
N LEU A 14 -15.62 -21.72 25.89
CA LEU A 14 -16.61 -21.65 24.83
C LEU A 14 -17.98 -21.45 25.47
N ILE A 15 -18.62 -20.32 25.18
CA ILE A 15 -19.97 -20.03 25.64
C ILE A 15 -20.92 -20.20 24.46
N LEU A 16 -21.82 -21.17 24.56
CA LEU A 16 -22.87 -21.39 23.57
C LEU A 16 -24.19 -20.92 24.15
N THR A 17 -24.85 -19.98 23.48
CA THR A 17 -26.15 -19.47 23.88
C THR A 17 -27.24 -20.01 22.97
N LEU A 18 -28.26 -20.63 23.57
CA LEU A 18 -29.44 -21.13 22.89
C LEU A 18 -30.68 -20.55 23.58
N GLY A 19 -31.22 -19.48 22.98
CA GLY A 19 -32.28 -18.69 23.60
C GLY A 19 -31.79 -17.98 24.86
N THR A 20 -32.53 -18.09 25.97
CA THR A 20 -32.18 -17.47 27.26
C THR A 20 -31.21 -18.29 28.11
N VAL A 21 -30.79 -19.47 27.65
CA VAL A 21 -29.87 -20.34 28.38
C VAL A 21 -28.48 -20.29 27.74
N SER A 22 -27.48 -20.01 28.57
CA SER A 22 -26.07 -20.05 28.18
C SER A 22 -25.41 -21.28 28.81
N LEU A 23 -24.76 -22.09 27.98
CA LEU A 23 -23.94 -23.20 28.41
C LEU A 23 -22.47 -22.84 28.21
N ILE A 24 -21.68 -23.01 29.26
CA ILE A 24 -20.26 -22.67 29.28
C ILE A 24 -19.47 -23.96 29.35
N PHE A 25 -18.61 -24.17 28.37
CA PHE A 25 -17.71 -25.31 28.29
C PHE A 25 -16.27 -24.83 28.43
N GLU A 26 -15.52 -25.55 29.24
CA GLU A 26 -14.10 -25.33 29.42
C GLU A 26 -13.33 -26.39 28.66
N ILE A 27 -12.53 -25.97 27.68
CA ILE A 27 -11.81 -26.87 26.78
C ILE A 27 -10.31 -26.63 26.95
N TYR A 28 -9.58 -27.74 27.13
CA TYR A 28 -8.14 -27.74 27.29
C TYR A 28 -7.47 -28.38 26.07
N TRP A 29 -6.50 -27.68 25.49
CA TRP A 29 -5.67 -28.20 24.41
C TRP A 29 -4.20 -28.21 24.85
N THR A 30 -3.49 -29.32 24.61
CA THR A 30 -2.03 -29.38 24.75
C THR A 30 -1.35 -29.47 23.39
N THR A 31 -0.43 -28.55 23.10
CA THR A 31 0.42 -28.61 21.91
C THR A 31 1.80 -29.10 22.30
N HIS A 32 2.34 -30.06 21.54
CA HIS A 32 3.77 -30.37 21.53
C HIS A 32 4.41 -29.50 20.45
N ALA A 33 5.26 -28.55 20.86
CA ALA A 33 5.96 -27.70 19.93
C ALA A 33 7.12 -28.47 19.28
N ILE A 34 6.94 -28.91 18.03
CA ILE A 34 8.01 -28.88 17.04
C ILE A 34 7.72 -27.64 16.20
N ILE A 35 8.69 -26.73 16.12
CA ILE A 35 8.56 -25.47 15.38
C ILE A 35 8.54 -25.80 13.88
N GLU A 36 7.36 -26.06 13.34
CA GLU A 36 7.00 -25.72 11.96
C GLU A 36 5.50 -25.36 11.96
N GLY A 37 5.21 -24.10 11.64
CA GLY A 37 3.84 -23.60 11.63
C GLY A 37 3.08 -24.06 10.40
N ASN A 38 1.89 -24.63 10.63
CA ASN A 38 0.71 -24.42 9.79
C ASN A 38 -0.55 -24.96 10.48
N ALA A 39 -1.54 -24.09 10.67
CA ALA A 39 -2.92 -24.49 10.96
C ALA A 39 -3.77 -24.31 9.68
N SER A 40 -4.58 -25.32 9.45
CA SER A 40 -5.42 -25.77 8.32
C SER A 40 -6.67 -24.90 8.04
N THR A 41 -7.47 -24.98 6.94
CA THR A 41 -7.53 -25.64 5.58
C THR A 41 -8.73 -25.01 4.80
N PRO A 42 -8.97 -25.27 3.48
CA PRO A 42 -9.78 -26.43 3.05
C PRO A 42 -9.07 -27.35 2.04
N GLU A 43 -9.05 -28.65 2.36
CA GLU A 43 -8.05 -29.65 1.94
C GLU A 43 -8.41 -30.46 0.68
N LYS A 44 -9.56 -30.21 0.03
CA LYS A 44 -9.94 -30.99 -1.18
C LYS A 44 -9.37 -30.47 -2.51
N ASN A 45 -8.89 -29.23 -2.56
CA ASN A 45 -8.23 -28.68 -3.75
C ASN A 45 -6.71 -28.92 -3.76
N LEU A 46 -6.10 -29.10 -2.58
CA LEU A 46 -4.66 -29.28 -2.44
C LEU A 46 -4.15 -30.64 -2.93
N TRP A 47 -4.91 -31.72 -2.75
CA TRP A 47 -4.53 -33.04 -3.29
C TRP A 47 -4.64 -33.14 -4.82
N LYS A 48 -5.59 -32.41 -5.43
CA LYS A 48 -5.66 -32.25 -6.90
C LYS A 48 -4.53 -31.35 -7.45
N TYR A 49 -4.11 -30.37 -6.67
CA TYR A 49 -3.00 -29.46 -6.98
C TYR A 49 -1.62 -30.15 -6.89
N PHE A 50 -1.39 -30.97 -5.85
CA PHE A 50 -0.14 -31.72 -5.73
C PHE A 50 -0.03 -32.88 -6.73
N SER A 51 -1.13 -33.55 -7.07
CA SER A 51 -1.10 -34.66 -8.04
C SER A 51 -0.91 -34.19 -9.49
N SER A 52 -1.32 -32.97 -9.86
CA SER A 52 -1.04 -32.42 -11.20
C SER A 52 0.39 -31.88 -11.34
N PHE A 53 1.01 -31.45 -10.22
CA PHE A 53 2.37 -30.92 -10.22
C PHE A 53 3.44 -32.02 -10.40
N VAL A 54 3.18 -33.23 -9.89
CA VAL A 54 4.13 -34.36 -9.92
C VAL A 54 4.12 -35.11 -11.28
N SER A 55 3.15 -34.87 -12.18
CA SER A 55 3.05 -35.60 -13.45
C SER A 55 3.78 -34.97 -14.64
N THR A 56 4.45 -33.82 -14.47
CA THR A 56 5.18 -33.17 -15.56
C THR A 56 6.67 -33.50 -15.53
N ARG A 57 7.21 -33.87 -16.70
CA ARG A 57 8.62 -34.25 -16.93
C ARG A 57 9.65 -33.20 -16.45
N ASN A 58 9.21 -31.96 -16.23
CA ASN A 58 10.04 -30.86 -15.75
C ASN A 58 10.23 -30.85 -14.22
N ALA A 59 9.34 -31.49 -13.45
CA ALA A 59 9.48 -31.58 -11.98
C ALA A 59 10.53 -32.62 -11.53
N GLN A 60 10.74 -33.67 -12.33
CA GLN A 60 11.75 -34.71 -12.04
C GLN A 60 13.19 -34.18 -12.05
N ILE A 61 13.48 -33.17 -12.88
CA ILE A 61 14.82 -32.54 -12.93
C ILE A 61 15.09 -31.71 -11.67
N TYR A 62 14.06 -31.19 -11.02
CA TYR A 62 14.19 -30.39 -9.80
C TYR A 62 14.32 -31.28 -8.55
N ILE A 63 13.56 -32.37 -8.48
CA ILE A 63 13.52 -33.27 -7.31
C ILE A 63 14.78 -34.17 -7.21
N SER A 64 15.44 -34.50 -8.33
CA SER A 64 16.70 -35.26 -8.29
C SER A 64 17.89 -34.49 -7.70
N SER A 65 17.73 -33.20 -7.36
CA SER A 65 18.79 -32.38 -6.75
C SER A 65 18.79 -32.39 -5.21
N ILE A 66 17.83 -33.06 -4.57
CA ILE A 66 17.68 -33.08 -3.11
C ILE A 66 17.51 -34.55 -2.65
N GLY A 67 18.58 -35.13 -2.11
CA GLY A 67 18.62 -36.54 -1.69
C GLY A 67 17.71 -36.83 -0.49
N PHE A 68 16.87 -37.86 -0.62
CA PHE A 68 16.00 -38.36 0.44
C PHE A 68 16.26 -39.86 0.62
N ASP A 69 17.07 -40.21 1.61
CA ASP A 69 17.13 -41.55 2.18
C ASP A 69 16.91 -41.46 3.69
N SER A 70 16.09 -42.37 4.20
CA SER A 70 15.68 -42.59 5.60
C SER A 70 14.46 -41.80 6.08
N PHE A 71 13.30 -42.48 6.13
CA PHE A 71 12.62 -42.74 7.41
C PHE A 71 11.44 -43.70 7.19
N ALA A 72 11.62 -44.95 7.62
CA ALA A 72 10.52 -45.89 7.85
C ALA A 72 10.62 -46.37 9.30
N GLY A 73 9.65 -45.99 10.13
CA GLY A 73 9.59 -46.37 11.55
C GLY A 73 8.15 -46.48 12.05
N ARG A 74 7.83 -47.66 12.59
CA ARG A 74 6.52 -48.19 12.99
C ARG A 74 5.84 -47.42 14.15
N PHE A 75 4.50 -47.34 14.10
CA PHE A 75 3.65 -46.98 15.24
C PHE A 75 3.17 -48.23 16.02
N THR A 76 3.20 -48.15 17.35
CA THR A 76 2.47 -49.05 18.27
C THR A 76 1.40 -48.26 19.01
N SER A 77 0.21 -48.83 19.21
CA SER A 77 -0.94 -48.16 19.85
C SER A 77 -0.79 -48.06 21.38
N PRO A 78 -1.33 -47.02 22.04
CA PRO A 78 -1.35 -46.93 23.49
C PRO A 78 -2.65 -47.46 24.12
N LYS A 79 -2.51 -48.00 25.34
CA LYS A 79 -3.57 -48.42 26.29
C LYS A 79 -4.10 -47.21 27.10
N PRO A 80 -5.35 -47.25 27.63
CA PRO A 80 -5.96 -46.12 28.33
C PRO A 80 -5.98 -46.30 29.86
N TRP A 81 -5.68 -45.25 30.62
CA TRP A 81 -5.98 -45.07 32.05
C TRP A 81 -5.95 -43.55 32.35
N ASN A 82 -6.57 -42.96 33.37
CA ASN A 82 -7.78 -43.16 34.18
C ASN A 82 -7.88 -41.87 35.05
N HIS A 83 -9.08 -41.41 35.38
CA HIS A 83 -9.31 -40.16 36.12
C HIS A 83 -9.06 -40.32 37.63
N SER A 84 -8.35 -39.36 38.24
CA SER A 84 -8.72 -38.71 39.51
C SER A 84 -7.61 -37.77 40.00
N GLN A 85 -7.96 -36.51 40.28
CA GLN A 85 -7.75 -35.82 41.56
C GLN A 85 -8.00 -34.31 41.40
N PHE A 86 -9.01 -33.83 42.14
CA PHE A 86 -9.35 -32.42 42.39
C PHE A 86 -8.76 -31.99 43.74
N PHE A 87 -8.44 -30.69 43.89
CA PHE A 87 -8.86 -29.81 45.00
C PHE A 87 -8.32 -28.37 44.80
N PRO A 88 -8.88 -27.32 45.45
CA PRO A 88 -9.25 -26.07 44.79
C PRO A 88 -8.61 -24.81 45.41
N GLY A 89 -8.68 -23.69 44.70
CA GLY A 89 -8.32 -22.38 45.25
C GLY A 89 -9.05 -21.24 44.53
N ARG A 90 -10.10 -20.71 45.16
CA ARG A 90 -10.83 -19.50 44.73
C ARG A 90 -10.03 -18.24 45.01
N ARG A 91 -10.13 -17.24 44.12
CA ARG A 91 -10.20 -15.82 44.47
C ARG A 91 -11.07 -15.06 43.44
N LYS A 92 -12.06 -14.31 43.93
CA LYS A 92 -12.96 -13.37 43.22
C LYS A 92 -12.31 -11.97 43.23
N ILE A 93 -12.42 -11.22 42.12
CA ILE A 93 -12.54 -9.74 42.01
C ILE A 93 -13.16 -9.48 40.61
N ASP A 94 -14.47 -9.23 40.48
CA ASP A 94 -15.24 -7.96 40.54
C ASP A 94 -15.41 -7.27 39.18
N ALA A 95 -16.68 -7.06 38.81
CA ALA A 95 -17.16 -6.52 37.55
C ALA A 95 -18.01 -5.27 37.80
N ARG A 96 -17.55 -4.11 37.35
CA ARG A 96 -18.33 -2.88 37.17
C ARG A 96 -17.64 -2.02 36.12
N ASP A 97 -18.25 -1.90 34.94
CA ASP A 97 -18.71 -0.61 34.40
C ASP A 97 -19.30 -0.83 32.99
N SER A 98 -20.62 -0.71 32.91
CA SER A 98 -21.40 -0.60 31.68
C SER A 98 -22.53 0.38 31.95
N ALA A 99 -22.39 1.61 31.44
CA ALA A 99 -23.48 2.57 31.27
C ALA A 99 -23.96 2.43 29.82
N ILE A 100 -25.17 1.93 29.52
CA ILE A 100 -26.49 2.57 29.62
C ILE A 100 -26.51 3.96 28.99
N TYR A 101 -27.10 4.06 27.78
CA TYR A 101 -28.02 5.14 27.46
C TYR A 101 -29.27 4.60 26.75
N SER A 102 -30.41 5.00 27.30
CA SER A 102 -31.77 4.60 26.95
C SER A 102 -32.28 5.28 25.69
N PHE A 103 -33.10 4.56 24.93
CA PHE A 103 -34.09 5.12 24.02
C PHE A 103 -35.30 5.63 24.81
N ALA A 104 -35.77 6.84 24.50
CA ALA A 104 -37.10 7.29 24.85
C ALA A 104 -37.78 7.89 23.61
N ASN A 105 -38.84 7.22 23.15
CA ASN A 105 -39.87 7.73 22.26
C ASN A 105 -40.86 8.58 23.06
N ILE A 106 -41.20 9.79 22.59
CA ILE A 106 -42.58 10.34 22.68
C ILE A 106 -42.85 11.20 21.43
N SER A 107 -44.05 11.01 20.89
CA SER A 107 -44.69 11.60 19.73
C SER A 107 -45.29 13.00 19.95
N SER A 108 -45.65 13.62 18.82
CA SER A 108 -46.71 14.61 18.55
C SER A 108 -46.48 16.12 18.79
N ALA A 109 -46.51 16.83 17.65
CA ALA A 109 -47.15 18.11 17.34
C ALA A 109 -46.87 19.35 18.20
N SER A 110 -46.21 20.36 17.61
CA SER A 110 -46.80 21.67 17.30
C SER A 110 -45.79 22.57 16.60
N ALA A 111 -46.31 23.40 15.70
CA ALA A 111 -45.56 24.37 14.90
C ALA A 111 -44.82 25.41 15.77
N ALA A 112 -43.54 25.64 15.47
CA ALA A 112 -42.82 26.83 15.90
C ALA A 112 -41.89 27.28 14.78
N ILE A 113 -42.06 28.53 14.38
CA ILE A 113 -41.29 29.26 13.37
C ILE A 113 -39.83 29.36 13.82
N PRO A 114 -38.81 29.04 12.99
CA PRO A 114 -37.44 29.32 13.36
C PRO A 114 -37.17 30.81 13.15
N LEU A 115 -37.06 31.54 14.25
CA LEU A 115 -36.48 32.88 14.30
C LEU A 115 -34.97 32.74 14.02
N VAL A 116 -34.54 33.15 12.82
CA VAL A 116 -33.13 33.25 12.46
C VAL A 116 -32.54 34.47 13.16
N LEU A 117 -31.80 34.24 14.24
CA LEU A 117 -30.90 35.24 14.83
C LEU A 117 -29.55 35.15 14.12
N THR A 118 -29.33 36.02 13.15
CA THR A 118 -27.98 36.29 12.62
C THR A 118 -27.20 37.11 13.64
N VAL A 119 -26.28 36.47 14.35
CA VAL A 119 -25.23 37.17 15.11
C VAL A 119 -24.09 37.44 14.14
N SER A 120 -24.00 38.69 13.68
CA SER A 120 -22.79 39.19 13.00
C SER A 120 -21.71 39.39 14.06
N SER A 121 -20.66 38.58 13.99
CA SER A 121 -19.44 38.73 14.76
C SER A 121 -18.34 39.17 13.80
N GLU A 122 -18.22 40.49 13.60
CA GLU A 122 -17.00 41.10 13.06
C GLU A 122 -15.91 41.05 14.13
N ASN A 123 -15.23 39.90 14.23
CA ASN A 123 -13.92 39.83 14.87
C ASN A 123 -12.88 39.75 13.76
N ALA A 124 -12.43 40.91 13.31
CA ALA A 124 -11.21 41.05 12.53
C ALA A 124 -10.02 40.69 13.44
N SER A 125 -9.74 39.39 13.55
CA SER A 125 -8.46 38.92 14.07
C SER A 125 -7.39 39.28 13.05
N SER A 126 -6.66 40.36 13.33
CA SER A 126 -5.39 40.67 12.71
C SER A 126 -4.46 39.47 12.91
N ILE A 127 -4.41 38.57 11.93
CA ILE A 127 -3.39 37.54 11.82
C ILE A 127 -2.08 38.28 11.54
N THR A 128 -1.38 38.61 12.62
CA THR A 128 0.03 39.01 12.58
C THR A 128 0.78 37.83 11.97
N THR A 129 1.02 37.91 10.66
CA THR A 129 1.88 36.97 9.94
C THR A 129 3.29 37.22 10.44
N THR A 130 3.66 36.57 11.53
CA THR A 130 5.05 36.45 11.94
C THR A 130 5.77 35.82 10.75
N LYS A 131 6.58 36.64 10.06
CA LYS A 131 7.57 36.15 9.10
C LYS A 131 8.43 35.15 9.87
N ALA A 132 8.10 33.87 9.75
CA ALA A 132 8.92 32.79 10.24
C ALA A 132 10.30 33.00 9.63
N ASN A 133 11.27 33.26 10.51
CA ASN A 133 12.63 33.57 10.15
C ASN A 133 13.22 32.31 9.51
N THR A 134 13.14 32.19 8.18
CA THR A 134 13.68 31.09 7.36
C THR A 134 15.22 31.16 7.27
N SER A 135 15.88 31.69 8.29
CA SER A 135 17.34 31.74 8.36
C SER A 135 17.87 30.35 8.73
N GLY A 136 18.31 29.61 7.71
CA GLY A 136 19.27 28.53 7.89
C GLY A 136 18.72 27.13 8.11
N ARG A 137 17.65 26.73 7.39
CA ARG A 137 17.43 25.30 7.17
C ARG A 137 18.61 24.81 6.34
N LYS A 138 19.62 24.20 7.00
CA LYS A 138 20.68 23.46 6.31
C LYS A 138 19.96 22.47 5.40
N GLU A 139 20.06 22.65 4.09
CA GLU A 139 19.63 21.63 3.14
C GLU A 139 20.35 20.36 3.55
N HIS A 140 19.61 19.41 4.14
CA HIS A 140 20.15 18.08 4.38
C HIS A 140 20.45 17.51 2.99
N PRO A 141 21.74 17.24 2.66
CA PRO A 141 22.11 16.71 1.35
C PRO A 141 21.38 15.40 1.01
N ASP A 142 20.80 14.75 2.02
CA ASP A 142 20.17 13.45 1.97
C ASP A 142 18.65 13.48 1.81
N ASN A 143 18.02 14.66 1.71
CA ASN A 143 16.55 14.78 1.57
C ASN A 143 16.07 14.54 0.12
N THR A 144 16.56 13.47 -0.51
CA THR A 144 16.17 13.10 -1.88
C THR A 144 15.70 11.66 -1.92
N PHE A 145 14.62 11.41 -2.64
CA PHE A 145 14.10 10.07 -2.83
C PHE A 145 14.57 9.47 -4.16
N SER A 146 14.51 8.15 -4.21
CA SER A 146 14.59 7.37 -5.43
C SER A 146 13.28 6.60 -5.64
N ALA A 147 13.04 6.09 -6.85
CA ALA A 147 11.89 5.25 -7.13
C ALA A 147 12.22 4.13 -8.12
N CYS A 148 11.56 2.98 -7.91
CA CYS A 148 11.58 1.85 -8.82
C CYS A 148 10.14 1.61 -9.31
N ILE A 149 9.88 1.80 -10.59
CA ILE A 149 8.53 1.65 -11.16
C ILE A 149 8.52 0.71 -12.37
N LEU A 150 7.52 -0.17 -12.43
CA LEU A 150 7.23 -1.00 -13.58
C LEU A 150 6.01 -0.43 -14.28
N VAL A 151 6.15 -0.09 -15.56
CA VAL A 151 5.13 0.58 -16.36
C VAL A 151 4.62 -0.37 -17.44
N MET A 152 3.29 -0.42 -17.63
CA MET A 152 2.65 -1.17 -18.71
C MET A 152 1.61 -0.27 -19.38
N ASP A 153 2.00 0.37 -20.48
CA ASP A 153 1.13 1.30 -21.24
C ASP A 153 0.51 2.47 -20.43
N ASP A 154 1.09 2.79 -19.27
CA ASP A 154 0.64 3.89 -18.41
C ASP A 154 1.28 5.23 -18.71
N ASN A 155 1.72 5.46 -19.95
CA ASN A 155 2.38 6.71 -20.31
C ASN A 155 1.51 7.93 -19.97
N HIS A 156 0.19 7.78 -20.09
CA HIS A 156 -0.79 8.81 -19.77
C HIS A 156 -0.86 9.16 -18.27
N ARG A 157 -0.64 8.18 -17.37
CA ARG A 157 -0.55 8.41 -15.91
C ARG A 157 0.85 8.84 -15.48
N LEU A 158 1.87 8.32 -16.15
CA LEU A 158 3.27 8.53 -15.78
C LEU A 158 3.68 10.01 -15.82
N VAL A 159 3.07 10.81 -16.70
CA VAL A 159 3.32 12.26 -16.79
C VAL A 159 3.01 12.95 -15.46
N GLU A 160 1.79 12.75 -14.93
CA GLU A 160 1.38 13.31 -13.65
C GLU A 160 2.16 12.70 -12.50
N TRP A 161 2.35 11.37 -12.52
CA TRP A 161 3.07 10.65 -11.48
C TRP A 161 4.49 11.17 -11.27
N ILE A 162 5.24 11.41 -12.36
CA ILE A 162 6.59 11.97 -12.26
C ILE A 162 6.55 13.40 -11.72
N ALA A 163 5.67 14.25 -12.25
CA ALA A 163 5.58 15.64 -11.82
C ALA A 163 5.25 15.76 -10.33
N TYR A 164 4.26 14.98 -9.88
CA TYR A 164 3.87 14.91 -8.48
C TYR A 164 5.02 14.44 -7.60
N HIS A 165 5.67 13.31 -7.90
CA HIS A 165 6.70 12.77 -7.02
C HIS A 165 8.03 13.53 -7.09
N TYR A 166 8.37 14.14 -8.23
CA TYR A 166 9.46 15.11 -8.32
C TYR A 166 9.27 16.26 -7.35
N TYR A 167 8.03 16.75 -7.25
CA TYR A 167 7.64 17.82 -6.35
C TYR A 167 7.51 17.36 -4.90
N ALA A 168 6.75 16.31 -4.61
CA ALA A 168 6.36 15.87 -3.27
C ALA A 168 7.50 15.17 -2.51
N LEU A 169 8.29 14.33 -3.20
CA LEU A 169 9.35 13.53 -2.58
C LEU A 169 10.76 14.09 -2.82
N ASN A 170 10.88 15.19 -3.57
CA ASN A 170 12.17 15.61 -4.09
C ASN A 170 12.87 14.45 -4.85
N LEU A 171 12.12 13.78 -5.73
CA LEU A 171 12.60 12.60 -6.48
C LEU A 171 13.79 13.00 -7.38
N ARG A 172 14.92 12.30 -7.25
CA ARG A 172 16.16 12.58 -8.01
C ARG A 172 16.78 11.40 -8.74
N HIS A 173 16.34 10.17 -8.46
CA HIS A 173 16.76 8.97 -9.19
C HIS A 173 15.54 8.09 -9.46
N LEU A 174 15.22 7.88 -10.74
CA LEU A 174 14.09 7.05 -11.16
C LEU A 174 14.60 5.89 -12.03
N VAL A 175 14.32 4.66 -11.60
CA VAL A 175 14.52 3.47 -12.44
C VAL A 175 13.15 3.00 -12.92
N VAL A 176 12.94 3.04 -14.23
CA VAL A 176 11.69 2.62 -14.88
C VAL A 176 11.97 1.34 -15.65
N THR A 177 11.18 0.28 -15.45
CA THR A 177 11.17 -0.85 -16.37
C THR A 177 9.87 -0.88 -17.17
N VAL A 178 9.99 -1.08 -18.47
CA VAL A 178 8.83 -1.18 -19.37
C VAL A 178 8.40 -2.64 -19.46
N ASP A 179 7.12 -2.95 -19.29
CA ASP A 179 6.62 -4.30 -19.53
C ASP A 179 6.82 -4.70 -20.99
N PRO A 180 7.34 -5.92 -21.29
CA PRO A 180 7.57 -6.34 -22.68
C PRO A 180 6.30 -6.39 -23.53
N HIS A 181 5.11 -6.42 -22.91
CA HIS A 181 3.83 -6.34 -23.62
C HIS A 181 3.29 -4.92 -23.80
N SER A 182 4.00 -3.91 -23.30
CA SER A 182 3.61 -2.52 -23.53
C SER A 182 3.61 -2.24 -25.03
N ARG A 183 2.49 -1.73 -25.54
CA ARG A 183 2.32 -1.27 -26.92
C ARG A 183 3.13 0.01 -27.18
N THR A 184 3.38 0.77 -26.12
CA THR A 184 4.04 2.07 -26.15
C THR A 184 5.16 2.12 -25.13
N ARG A 185 6.17 2.97 -25.39
CA ARG A 185 7.28 3.21 -24.47
C ARG A 185 7.17 4.59 -23.82
N PRO A 186 7.54 4.75 -22.54
CA PRO A 186 7.52 6.05 -21.86
C PRO A 186 8.68 6.96 -22.24
N THR A 187 9.58 6.58 -23.15
CA THR A 187 10.84 7.29 -23.45
C THR A 187 10.64 8.79 -23.67
N ALA A 188 9.67 9.19 -24.51
CA ALA A 188 9.38 10.60 -24.75
C ALA A 188 8.88 11.36 -23.50
N VAL A 189 8.20 10.68 -22.58
CA VAL A 189 7.84 11.25 -21.27
C VAL A 189 9.09 11.40 -20.41
N LEU A 190 9.93 10.35 -20.34
CA LEU A 190 11.14 10.34 -19.52
C LEU A 190 12.18 11.36 -19.97
N ASP A 191 12.36 11.54 -21.27
CA ASP A 191 13.38 12.45 -21.84
C ASP A 191 13.17 13.91 -21.41
N ARG A 192 11.91 14.33 -21.19
CA ARG A 192 11.59 15.67 -20.66
C ARG A 192 12.10 15.93 -19.24
N TRP A 193 12.48 14.88 -18.51
CA TRP A 193 12.90 14.96 -17.12
C TRP A 193 14.38 14.63 -16.90
N ARG A 194 15.10 14.17 -17.94
CA ARG A 194 16.51 13.72 -17.82
C ARG A 194 17.48 14.84 -17.47
N ASP A 195 17.14 16.09 -17.75
CA ASP A 195 17.91 17.27 -17.36
C ASP A 195 17.62 17.73 -15.92
N ARG A 196 16.65 17.10 -15.23
CA ARG A 196 16.21 17.45 -13.85
C ARG A 196 16.49 16.37 -12.83
N MET A 197 16.51 15.11 -13.27
CA MET A 197 16.80 13.97 -12.41
C MET A 197 17.45 12.85 -13.21
N TYR A 198 18.14 11.94 -12.51
CA TYR A 198 18.77 10.80 -13.14
C TYR A 198 17.73 9.70 -13.39
N ILE A 199 17.60 9.26 -14.65
CA ILE A 199 16.59 8.30 -15.07
C ILE A 199 17.24 7.14 -15.81
N GLU A 200 16.94 5.91 -15.39
CA GLU A 200 17.32 4.69 -16.08
C GLU A 200 16.07 4.00 -16.65
N GLU A 201 16.01 3.82 -17.97
CA GLU A 201 14.96 3.05 -18.62
C GLU A 201 15.46 1.63 -18.88
N TRP A 202 14.94 0.67 -18.14
CA TRP A 202 15.31 -0.73 -18.17
C TRP A 202 14.38 -1.56 -19.06
N ASN A 203 14.95 -2.63 -19.60
CA ASN A 203 14.22 -3.76 -20.15
C ASN A 203 14.52 -5.04 -19.35
N ASP A 204 13.82 -6.12 -19.66
CA ASP A 204 13.93 -7.40 -18.95
C ASP A 204 15.36 -7.95 -18.84
N ARG A 205 16.22 -7.73 -19.85
CA ARG A 205 17.61 -8.20 -19.81
C ARG A 205 18.45 -7.53 -18.72
N SER A 206 17.98 -6.41 -18.18
CA SER A 206 18.67 -5.65 -17.12
C SER A 206 18.54 -6.30 -15.75
N PHE A 207 17.52 -7.15 -15.54
CA PHE A 207 17.22 -7.70 -14.20
C PHE A 207 16.69 -9.14 -14.19
N LEU A 208 16.27 -9.70 -15.33
CA LEU A 208 15.86 -11.09 -15.46
C LEU A 208 16.99 -11.98 -16.01
N PRO A 209 17.08 -13.24 -15.58
CA PRO A 209 17.87 -14.23 -16.29
C PRO A 209 17.25 -14.51 -17.67
N SER A 210 18.07 -14.87 -18.66
CA SER A 210 17.73 -14.94 -20.09
C SER A 210 16.58 -15.88 -20.49
N ASN A 211 16.08 -16.71 -19.57
CA ASN A 211 15.16 -17.82 -19.88
C ASN A 211 13.71 -17.58 -19.40
N ILE A 212 13.38 -16.40 -18.88
CA ILE A 212 12.06 -16.12 -18.30
C ILE A 212 11.28 -15.18 -19.22
N GLY A 213 10.71 -15.77 -20.27
CA GLY A 213 9.78 -15.11 -21.18
C GLY A 213 8.34 -15.58 -21.00
N ARG A 214 7.38 -14.74 -21.36
CA ARG A 214 6.00 -15.17 -21.57
C ARG A 214 5.89 -15.98 -22.87
N SER A 215 5.03 -16.99 -22.86
CA SER A 215 4.65 -17.78 -24.02
C SER A 215 3.23 -17.40 -24.43
N ALA A 216 2.93 -17.41 -25.73
CA ALA A 216 1.55 -17.23 -26.22
C ALA A 216 0.60 -18.30 -25.66
N ASN A 217 1.14 -19.47 -25.26
CA ASN A 217 0.39 -20.57 -24.67
C ASN A 217 0.25 -20.48 -23.14
N ASP A 218 0.74 -19.42 -22.50
CA ASP A 218 0.59 -19.26 -21.05
C ASP A 218 -0.89 -19.07 -20.67
N THR A 219 -1.35 -19.80 -19.66
CA THR A 219 -2.65 -19.56 -19.03
C THR A 219 -2.66 -18.21 -18.29
N VAL A 220 -3.85 -17.67 -17.99
CA VAL A 220 -3.99 -16.43 -17.18
C VAL A 220 -3.22 -16.53 -15.86
N GLU A 221 -3.29 -17.67 -15.17
CA GLU A 221 -2.56 -17.93 -13.94
C GLU A 221 -1.04 -17.90 -14.15
N GLN A 222 -0.54 -18.54 -15.21
CA GLN A 222 0.89 -18.53 -15.55
C GLN A 222 1.37 -17.13 -15.88
N ARG A 223 0.60 -16.34 -16.65
CA ARG A 223 0.92 -14.94 -16.94
C ARG A 223 1.02 -14.11 -15.67
N HIS A 224 0.08 -14.29 -14.75
CA HIS A 224 0.06 -13.60 -13.46
C HIS A 224 1.25 -13.98 -12.57
N LEU A 225 1.59 -15.27 -12.48
CA LEU A 225 2.77 -15.74 -11.74
C LEU A 225 4.08 -15.21 -12.33
N LYS A 226 4.23 -15.24 -13.65
CA LYS A 226 5.39 -14.65 -14.35
C LYS A 226 5.49 -13.15 -14.11
N HIS A 227 4.37 -12.43 -14.13
CA HIS A 227 4.32 -11.00 -13.83
C HIS A 227 4.78 -10.69 -12.39
N ARG A 228 4.29 -11.44 -11.39
CA ARG A 228 4.72 -11.28 -9.99
C ARG A 228 6.21 -11.59 -9.80
N PHE A 229 6.69 -12.66 -10.45
CA PHE A 229 8.11 -12.99 -10.44
C PHE A 229 8.95 -11.87 -11.06
N ARG A 230 8.50 -11.32 -12.20
CA ARG A 230 9.16 -10.20 -12.88
C ARG A 230 9.24 -8.96 -11.99
N GLN A 231 8.14 -8.55 -11.36
CA GLN A 231 8.12 -7.46 -10.38
C GLN A 231 9.14 -7.68 -9.24
N ALA A 232 9.16 -8.89 -8.67
CA ALA A 232 10.08 -9.23 -7.60
C ALA A 232 11.56 -9.13 -8.02
N GLN A 233 11.91 -9.63 -9.22
CA GLN A 233 13.28 -9.51 -9.73
C GLN A 233 13.65 -8.08 -10.08
N PHE A 234 12.72 -7.31 -10.66
CA PHE A 234 12.93 -5.90 -10.96
C PHE A 234 13.26 -5.12 -9.69
N TYR A 235 12.48 -5.29 -8.62
CA TYR A 235 12.74 -4.61 -7.35
C TYR A 235 14.11 -4.96 -6.77
N LYS A 236 14.49 -6.24 -6.77
CA LYS A 236 15.83 -6.66 -6.33
C LYS A 236 16.95 -6.04 -7.18
N GLY A 237 16.79 -6.03 -8.50
CA GLY A 237 17.74 -5.41 -9.43
C GLY A 237 17.87 -3.91 -9.19
N CYS A 238 16.74 -3.21 -9.10
CA CYS A 238 16.69 -1.78 -8.84
C CYS A 238 17.34 -1.41 -7.50
N ILE A 239 17.06 -2.17 -6.43
CA ILE A 239 17.69 -1.94 -5.11
C ILE A 239 19.21 -2.11 -5.18
N ARG A 240 19.71 -3.14 -5.86
CA ARG A 240 21.17 -3.31 -6.07
C ARG A 240 21.75 -2.11 -6.78
N ARG A 241 21.11 -1.67 -7.86
CA ARG A 241 21.54 -0.52 -8.66
C ARG A 241 21.58 0.78 -7.85
N LEU A 242 20.51 1.08 -7.12
CA LEU A 242 20.42 2.29 -6.31
C LEU A 242 21.44 2.28 -5.16
N ARG A 243 21.76 1.10 -4.62
CA ARG A 243 22.83 0.95 -3.62
C ARG A 243 24.21 1.25 -4.22
N GLU A 244 24.49 0.86 -5.46
CA GLU A 244 25.74 1.25 -6.16
C GLU A 244 25.89 2.76 -6.33
N PHE A 245 24.76 3.48 -6.40
CA PHE A 245 24.70 4.94 -6.49
C PHE A 245 24.65 5.64 -5.13
N ASN A 246 24.90 4.91 -4.03
CA ASN A 246 24.81 5.42 -2.66
C ASN A 246 23.48 6.11 -2.36
N ARG A 247 22.37 5.58 -2.89
CA ARG A 247 21.02 6.08 -2.60
C ARG A 247 20.50 5.49 -1.29
N SER A 248 19.51 6.16 -0.69
CA SER A 248 18.85 5.78 0.56
C SER A 248 17.36 5.46 0.33
N TRP A 249 16.45 6.35 0.73
CA TRP A 249 15.02 6.11 0.68
C TRP A 249 14.51 5.95 -0.75
N THR A 250 13.85 4.82 -1.00
CA THR A 250 13.33 4.42 -2.30
C THR A 250 11.88 3.96 -2.18
N THR A 251 11.02 4.46 -3.07
CA THR A 251 9.61 4.04 -3.17
C THR A 251 9.38 2.97 -4.24
N PHE A 252 8.43 2.07 -3.98
CA PHE A 252 8.03 0.93 -4.82
C PHE A 252 6.51 0.94 -5.01
N ILE A 253 5.98 1.99 -5.63
CA ILE A 253 4.55 2.19 -5.90
C ILE A 253 4.27 2.17 -7.40
N ASP A 254 3.03 1.92 -7.76
CA ASP A 254 2.58 1.82 -9.16
C ASP A 254 2.28 3.23 -9.73
N SER A 255 2.08 3.35 -11.05
CA SER A 255 1.85 4.64 -11.73
C SER A 255 0.48 5.27 -11.42
N ASP A 256 -0.41 4.52 -10.78
CA ASP A 256 -1.73 4.94 -10.30
C ASP A 256 -1.76 5.17 -8.77
N GLU A 257 -0.58 5.19 -8.14
CA GLU A 257 -0.40 5.32 -6.70
C GLU A 257 0.43 6.59 -6.37
N TYR A 258 -0.07 7.41 -5.44
CA TYR A 258 0.53 8.70 -5.06
C TYR A 258 0.76 8.80 -3.55
N LEU A 259 2.00 9.05 -3.14
CA LEU A 259 2.34 9.23 -1.73
C LEU A 259 1.84 10.57 -1.21
N THR A 260 1.06 10.59 -0.13
CA THR A 260 0.46 11.81 0.43
C THR A 260 0.62 11.90 1.95
N ILE A 261 0.39 13.09 2.49
CA ILE A 261 0.18 13.31 3.92
C ILE A 261 -1.30 13.11 4.23
N ASN A 262 -1.62 12.33 5.26
CA ASN A 262 -2.98 12.08 5.69
C ASN A 262 -3.52 13.27 6.50
N SER A 263 -4.45 14.05 5.93
CA SER A 263 -4.95 15.26 6.61
C SER A 263 -5.80 14.98 7.83
N ARG A 264 -6.32 13.76 7.99
CA ARG A 264 -7.01 13.35 9.22
C ARG A 264 -6.06 13.30 10.43
N MET A 265 -4.76 13.23 10.19
CA MET A 265 -3.74 13.09 11.23
C MET A 265 -2.82 14.30 11.34
N VAL A 266 -2.79 15.16 10.32
CA VAL A 266 -1.81 16.23 10.20
C VAL A 266 -2.50 17.55 9.91
N ASP A 267 -2.36 18.48 10.86
CA ASP A 267 -2.88 19.82 10.70
C ASP A 267 -2.18 20.58 9.56
N ASN A 268 -2.91 21.51 8.95
CA ASN A 268 -2.40 22.38 7.88
C ASN A 268 -1.85 21.60 6.67
N THR A 269 -2.34 20.37 6.42
CA THR A 269 -1.88 19.55 5.29
C THR A 269 -1.99 20.29 3.96
N ALA A 270 -3.07 21.02 3.72
CA ALA A 270 -3.23 21.80 2.48
C ALA A 270 -2.15 22.88 2.26
N LEU A 271 -1.63 23.48 3.34
CA LEU A 271 -0.52 24.43 3.25
C LEU A 271 0.82 23.71 3.06
N ARG A 272 1.02 22.58 3.77
CA ARG A 272 2.21 21.74 3.62
C ARG A 272 2.34 21.23 2.18
N MET A 273 1.27 20.73 1.58
CA MET A 273 1.29 20.18 0.21
C MET A 273 1.57 21.23 -0.87
N GLN A 274 1.45 22.52 -0.57
CA GLN A 274 1.91 23.61 -1.44
C GLN A 274 3.42 23.89 -1.36
N GLN A 275 4.16 23.17 -0.51
CA GLN A 275 5.62 23.26 -0.46
C GLN A 275 6.30 22.13 -1.26
N PRO A 276 7.37 22.44 -2.02
CA PRO A 276 8.26 21.42 -2.57
C PRO A 276 8.82 20.52 -1.46
N GLY A 277 8.90 19.22 -1.74
CA GLY A 277 9.44 18.21 -0.83
C GLY A 277 8.54 17.89 0.36
N HIS A 278 7.27 18.32 0.39
CA HIS A 278 6.43 18.21 1.58
C HIS A 278 6.28 16.79 2.14
N VAL A 279 6.17 15.76 1.30
CA VAL A 279 6.11 14.37 1.77
C VAL A 279 7.48 13.91 2.28
N ALA A 280 8.56 14.23 1.56
CA ALA A 280 9.91 13.86 1.99
C ALA A 280 10.29 14.53 3.33
N ASP A 281 10.04 15.84 3.44
CA ASP A 281 10.26 16.63 4.65
C ASP A 281 9.52 16.03 5.85
N TYR A 282 8.25 15.71 5.67
CA TYR A 282 7.44 15.15 6.74
C TYR A 282 7.84 13.71 7.08
N PHE A 283 8.23 12.92 6.07
CA PHE A 283 8.78 11.58 6.29
C PHE A 283 10.05 11.61 7.13
N HIS A 284 10.97 12.56 6.86
CA HIS A 284 12.18 12.72 7.66
C HIS A 284 11.88 13.26 9.06
N GLU A 285 10.88 14.13 9.22
CA GLU A 285 10.38 14.57 10.53
C GLU A 285 9.93 13.37 11.38
N LEU A 286 9.11 12.48 10.79
CA LEU A 286 8.63 11.26 11.46
C LEU A 286 9.78 10.29 11.79
N THR A 287 10.72 10.12 10.85
CA THR A 287 11.91 9.27 11.05
C THR A 287 12.76 9.82 12.19
N TRP A 288 13.00 11.13 12.24
CA TRP A 288 13.77 11.78 13.30
C TRP A 288 13.09 11.63 14.67
N GLN A 289 11.77 11.84 14.73
CA GLN A 289 10.97 11.66 15.95
C GLN A 289 11.07 10.21 16.46
N ALA A 290 11.01 9.23 15.56
CA ALA A 290 11.13 7.81 15.90
C ALA A 290 12.45 7.47 16.60
N HIS A 291 13.55 8.09 16.17
CA HIS A 291 14.88 7.89 16.75
C HIS A 291 15.09 8.69 18.05
N SER A 292 14.42 9.84 18.18
CA SER A 292 14.62 10.77 19.31
C SER A 292 13.84 10.37 20.57
N GLY A 293 12.79 9.56 20.47
CA GLY A 293 12.11 9.02 21.65
C GLY A 293 10.87 8.16 21.31
N PRO A 294 10.65 7.04 22.04
CA PRO A 294 9.61 6.06 21.73
C PRO A 294 8.18 6.50 22.09
N ASN A 295 7.97 7.72 22.60
CA ASN A 295 6.65 8.16 23.07
C ASN A 295 5.65 8.44 21.93
N TYR A 296 6.09 8.45 20.67
CA TYR A 296 5.22 8.64 19.51
C TYR A 296 4.91 7.28 18.87
N THR A 297 3.73 6.73 19.18
CA THR A 297 3.27 5.41 18.71
C THR A 297 3.33 5.27 17.19
N PHE A 298 3.00 6.32 16.43
CA PHE A 298 3.07 6.31 14.97
C PHE A 298 4.49 6.37 14.42
N ALA A 299 5.40 7.07 15.11
CA ALA A 299 6.78 7.26 14.65
C ALA A 299 7.57 5.95 14.64
N VAL A 300 7.24 4.99 15.50
CA VAL A 300 7.93 3.69 15.59
C VAL A 300 8.01 2.96 14.24
N ASN A 301 6.97 3.07 13.40
CA ASN A 301 6.98 2.46 12.07
C ASN A 301 7.97 3.15 11.11
N PHE A 302 8.19 4.46 11.26
CA PHE A 302 9.07 5.27 10.42
C PHE A 302 10.54 5.22 10.86
N GLY A 303 10.84 4.69 12.05
CA GLY A 303 12.21 4.43 12.50
C GLY A 303 12.85 3.17 11.91
N GLN A 304 12.10 2.40 11.11
CA GLN A 304 12.58 1.14 10.52
C GLN A 304 13.15 1.36 9.13
N SER A 305 14.12 0.54 8.71
CA SER A 305 14.70 0.60 7.36
C SER A 305 13.72 0.22 6.24
N CYS A 306 12.57 -0.39 6.57
CA CYS A 306 11.45 -0.59 5.66
C CYS A 306 10.15 -0.11 6.31
N VAL A 307 9.45 0.82 5.65
CA VAL A 307 8.17 1.37 6.08
C VAL A 307 7.08 0.84 5.15
N LEU A 308 6.06 0.18 5.71
CA LEU A 308 4.87 -0.21 4.96
C LEU A 308 3.81 0.89 5.06
N LEU A 309 3.27 1.30 3.91
CA LEU A 309 2.28 2.36 3.80
C LEU A 309 0.94 1.80 3.33
N SER A 310 -0.11 2.20 4.05
CA SER A 310 -1.50 1.89 3.71
C SER A 310 -1.96 2.62 2.46
N ARG A 311 -2.92 2.04 1.74
CA ARG A 311 -3.55 2.65 0.56
C ARG A 311 -4.97 3.10 0.87
N ALA A 312 -5.34 4.27 0.35
CA ALA A 312 -6.71 4.74 0.25
C ALA A 312 -7.16 4.59 -1.21
N MET A 313 -8.27 3.88 -1.43
CA MET A 313 -8.80 3.61 -2.77
C MET A 313 -9.69 4.75 -3.23
N TYR A 314 -9.36 5.36 -4.36
CA TYR A 314 -10.19 6.34 -5.06
C TYR A 314 -10.92 5.63 -6.19
N GLY A 315 -12.25 5.74 -6.15
CA GLY A 315 -13.16 5.07 -7.08
C GLY A 315 -13.17 5.69 -8.48
N SER A 316 -14.19 5.34 -9.26
CA SER A 316 -14.39 5.82 -10.64
C SER A 316 -15.54 6.83 -10.74
N VAL A 317 -15.92 7.46 -9.63
CA VAL A 317 -16.88 8.58 -9.65
C VAL A 317 -16.09 9.85 -9.95
N GLU A 318 -16.40 10.49 -11.06
CA GLU A 318 -15.78 11.76 -11.47
C GLU A 318 -16.34 12.92 -10.65
N SER A 319 -15.46 13.85 -10.30
CA SER A 319 -15.85 15.14 -9.75
C SER A 319 -16.37 16.07 -10.85
N THR A 320 -17.18 17.06 -10.48
CA THR A 320 -17.73 18.02 -11.45
C THR A 320 -16.66 18.96 -12.00
N ASP A 321 -16.95 19.61 -13.13
CA ASP A 321 -16.05 20.59 -13.75
C ASP A 321 -15.68 21.73 -12.77
N GLU A 322 -16.64 22.23 -12.00
CA GLU A 322 -16.41 23.27 -10.99
C GLU A 322 -15.50 22.76 -9.88
N GLU A 323 -15.73 21.52 -9.45
CA GLU A 323 -14.94 20.90 -8.40
C GLU A 323 -13.49 20.71 -8.83
N ILE A 324 -13.22 20.21 -10.04
CA ILE A 324 -11.86 19.93 -10.51
C ILE A 324 -11.09 21.21 -10.88
N ARG A 325 -11.78 22.28 -11.33
CA ARG A 325 -11.17 23.58 -11.67
C ARG A 325 -10.77 24.38 -10.44
N ARG A 326 -11.36 24.10 -9.28
CA ARG A 326 -11.04 24.81 -8.03
C ARG A 326 -9.53 24.75 -7.73
N ASP A 327 -8.95 25.93 -7.57
CA ASP A 327 -7.53 26.15 -7.24
C ASP A 327 -6.49 25.70 -8.28
N VAL A 328 -6.93 25.32 -9.49
CA VAL A 328 -6.05 24.92 -10.60
C VAL A 328 -5.75 26.13 -11.48
N PRO A 329 -4.49 26.36 -11.89
CA PRO A 329 -4.17 27.45 -12.82
C PRO A 329 -4.88 27.30 -14.17
N ASP A 330 -5.45 28.39 -14.69
CA ASP A 330 -6.32 28.40 -15.88
C ASP A 330 -5.68 27.85 -17.16
N PHE A 331 -4.35 27.85 -17.25
CA PHE A 331 -3.62 27.32 -18.40
C PHE A 331 -3.48 25.79 -18.39
N LEU A 332 -3.90 25.13 -17.30
CA LEU A 332 -3.92 23.68 -17.18
C LEU A 332 -5.35 23.16 -17.29
N ASP A 333 -5.51 22.02 -17.95
CA ASP A 333 -6.77 21.29 -18.00
C ASP A 333 -6.84 20.29 -16.84
N PRO A 334 -7.65 20.55 -15.79
CA PRO A 334 -7.72 19.68 -14.61
C PRO A 334 -8.23 18.26 -14.91
N ALA A 335 -9.00 18.07 -15.99
CA ALA A 335 -9.57 16.77 -16.35
C ALA A 335 -8.50 15.75 -16.78
N ARG A 336 -7.27 16.21 -17.02
CA ARG A 336 -6.11 15.39 -17.41
C ARG A 336 -5.38 14.74 -16.24
N PHE A 337 -5.76 15.05 -15.00
CA PHE A 337 -5.01 14.68 -13.80
C PHE A 337 -5.88 13.82 -12.88
N ASP A 338 -5.44 12.59 -12.61
CA ASP A 338 -6.15 11.67 -11.73
C ASP A 338 -6.28 12.26 -10.32
N THR A 339 -5.26 12.96 -9.82
CA THR A 339 -5.26 13.58 -8.48
C THR A 339 -6.24 14.76 -8.35
N LEU A 340 -6.72 15.30 -9.47
CA LEU A 340 -7.70 16.39 -9.49
C LEU A 340 -9.11 15.89 -9.83
N ARG A 341 -9.20 14.90 -10.73
CA ARG A 341 -10.46 14.37 -11.29
C ARG A 341 -11.22 13.43 -10.35
N TRP A 342 -10.51 12.62 -9.58
CA TRP A 342 -11.10 11.58 -8.74
C TRP A 342 -10.98 11.95 -7.26
N ARG A 343 -12.07 12.46 -6.66
CA ARG A 343 -12.06 12.88 -5.25
C ARG A 343 -12.77 11.91 -4.31
N HIS A 344 -13.46 10.94 -4.89
CA HIS A 344 -14.35 10.03 -4.20
C HIS A 344 -13.57 8.77 -3.77
N ARG A 345 -13.32 8.63 -2.46
CA ARG A 345 -12.63 7.47 -1.89
C ARG A 345 -13.52 6.61 -1.02
N SER A 346 -13.18 5.32 -0.97
CA SER A 346 -13.84 4.35 -0.08
C SER A 346 -13.78 4.84 1.38
N THR A 347 -14.93 4.86 2.05
CA THR A 347 -15.02 5.12 3.50
C THR A 347 -14.56 3.95 4.33
N GLU A 348 -14.70 2.74 3.79
CA GLU A 348 -14.15 1.56 4.43
C GLU A 348 -12.63 1.66 4.31
N ASP A 349 -11.96 1.86 5.45
CA ASP A 349 -10.52 1.62 5.63
C ASP A 349 -10.23 0.11 5.54
N ASP A 350 -10.89 -0.57 4.60
CA ASP A 350 -10.71 -1.97 4.28
C ASP A 350 -9.22 -2.18 4.09
N HIS A 351 -8.72 -3.22 4.74
CA HIS A 351 -7.31 -3.51 4.66
C HIS A 351 -6.93 -3.70 3.19
N VAL A 352 -6.21 -2.74 2.62
CA VAL A 352 -5.63 -2.85 1.30
C VAL A 352 -4.18 -3.27 1.48
N LEU A 353 -3.67 -4.14 0.60
CA LEU A 353 -2.27 -4.55 0.64
C LEU A 353 -1.35 -3.33 0.59
N ALA A 354 -0.49 -3.15 1.57
CA ALA A 354 0.43 -2.03 1.65
C ALA A 354 1.45 -2.02 0.50
N LYS A 355 2.17 -0.90 0.36
CA LYS A 355 3.41 -0.81 -0.42
C LYS A 355 4.55 -0.43 0.51
N SER A 356 5.79 -0.56 0.05
CA SER A 356 6.97 -0.33 0.87
C SER A 356 7.76 0.90 0.44
N LEU A 357 8.24 1.67 1.41
CA LEU A 357 9.43 2.51 1.30
C LEU A 357 10.60 1.75 1.93
N ILE A 358 11.76 1.75 1.28
CA ILE A 358 12.96 1.06 1.80
C ILE A 358 14.14 2.03 1.77
N ASP A 359 14.87 2.11 2.88
CA ASP A 359 16.20 2.68 2.90
C ASP A 359 17.20 1.67 2.30
N VAL A 360 17.52 1.83 1.02
CA VAL A 360 18.35 0.87 0.28
C VAL A 360 19.80 0.85 0.75
N SER A 361 20.25 1.90 1.46
CA SER A 361 21.58 1.95 2.06
C SER A 361 21.74 0.92 3.19
N GLN A 362 20.63 0.51 3.80
CA GLN A 362 20.60 -0.48 4.88
C GLN A 362 20.32 -1.91 4.38
N VAL A 363 20.14 -2.10 3.07
CA VAL A 363 19.85 -3.41 2.48
C VAL A 363 21.13 -4.26 2.43
N LYS A 364 21.11 -5.36 3.19
CA LYS A 364 22.16 -6.39 3.19
C LYS A 364 21.92 -7.43 2.10
N GLN A 365 22.96 -8.18 1.74
CA GLN A 365 22.90 -9.20 0.69
C GLN A 365 21.82 -10.27 0.97
N HIS A 366 21.74 -10.78 2.20
CA HIS A 366 20.74 -11.81 2.54
C HIS A 366 19.29 -11.34 2.31
N HIS A 367 18.98 -10.05 2.51
CA HIS A 367 17.65 -9.52 2.18
C HIS A 367 17.34 -9.64 0.66
N LEU A 368 18.35 -9.45 -0.18
CA LEU A 368 18.24 -9.56 -1.65
C LEU A 368 18.15 -11.02 -2.11
N ASP A 369 18.70 -11.95 -1.33
CA ASP A 369 18.60 -13.39 -1.59
C ASP A 369 17.22 -13.93 -1.18
N GLY A 370 16.58 -13.29 -0.18
CA GLY A 370 15.25 -13.59 0.34
C GLY A 370 14.07 -13.34 -0.62
N LYS A 371 12.84 -13.47 -0.12
CA LYS A 371 11.62 -13.27 -0.94
C LYS A 371 11.34 -11.79 -1.22
N ALA A 372 10.79 -11.49 -2.39
CA ALA A 372 10.34 -10.16 -2.81
C ALA A 372 8.96 -10.26 -3.46
N ASN A 373 8.13 -9.22 -3.34
CA ASN A 373 6.86 -9.09 -4.07
C ASN A 373 6.44 -7.61 -4.24
N ALA A 374 5.36 -7.38 -4.98
CA ALA A 374 4.85 -6.05 -5.31
C ALA A 374 4.45 -5.18 -4.10
N HIS A 375 4.10 -5.79 -2.97
CA HIS A 375 3.63 -5.13 -1.75
C HIS A 375 4.72 -5.00 -0.69
N LYS A 376 5.67 -5.93 -0.68
CA LYS A 376 6.86 -5.95 0.17
C LYS A 376 8.06 -6.20 -0.73
N ALA A 377 8.73 -5.13 -1.17
CA ALA A 377 9.84 -5.25 -2.11
C ALA A 377 10.96 -6.16 -1.57
N LEU A 378 11.15 -6.22 -0.24
CA LEU A 378 11.98 -7.22 0.45
C LEU A 378 11.24 -7.78 1.67
N VAL A 379 10.71 -9.00 1.59
CA VAL A 379 9.82 -9.59 2.62
C VAL A 379 10.52 -9.73 3.97
N GLU A 380 11.80 -10.11 3.98
CA GLU A 380 12.56 -10.33 5.22
C GLU A 380 12.88 -9.03 5.97
N MET A 381 13.00 -7.92 5.22
CA MET A 381 13.25 -6.60 5.76
C MET A 381 11.95 -5.93 6.24
N CYS A 382 10.85 -6.13 5.52
CA CYS A 382 9.54 -5.54 5.79
C CYS A 382 8.66 -6.47 6.65
N LYS A 383 8.99 -6.56 7.95
CA LYS A 383 8.40 -7.53 8.89
C LYS A 383 6.96 -7.24 9.30
N SER A 384 6.51 -5.99 9.20
CA SER A 384 5.14 -5.57 9.56
C SER A 384 4.06 -6.26 8.72
N ASN A 385 2.82 -6.34 9.22
CA ASN A 385 1.71 -6.91 8.46
C ASN A 385 1.49 -6.11 7.15
N SER A 386 1.22 -6.79 6.03
CA SER A 386 0.90 -6.11 4.76
C SER A 386 -0.49 -5.49 4.75
N TRP A 387 -1.35 -5.87 5.68
CA TRP A 387 -2.71 -5.37 5.81
C TRP A 387 -2.74 -4.29 6.88
N ILE A 388 -2.77 -3.02 6.44
CA ILE A 388 -2.68 -1.85 7.32
C ILE A 388 -3.85 -0.93 6.95
N ALA A 389 -4.68 -0.59 7.94
CA ALA A 389 -5.73 0.41 7.77
C ALA A 389 -5.11 1.78 7.42
N TYR A 390 -5.87 2.68 6.79
CA TYR A 390 -5.39 4.01 6.43
C TYR A 390 -5.31 4.96 7.64
N THR A 391 -4.44 4.62 8.58
CA THR A 391 -4.28 5.26 9.90
C THR A 391 -2.85 5.74 10.12
N LEU A 392 -2.06 5.83 9.06
CA LEU A 392 -0.71 6.35 9.09
C LEU A 392 -0.68 7.82 8.64
N PRO A 393 0.25 8.63 9.20
CA PRO A 393 0.38 10.05 8.88
C PRO A 393 0.84 10.30 7.43
N ILE A 394 1.45 9.29 6.80
CA ILE A 394 1.75 9.24 5.37
C ILE A 394 1.05 7.99 4.81
N GLY A 395 0.41 8.16 3.66
CA GLY A 395 -0.32 7.09 2.99
C GLY A 395 -0.16 7.15 1.48
N ILE A 396 -0.83 6.25 0.78
CA ILE A 396 -0.85 6.18 -0.68
C ILE A 396 -2.28 6.35 -1.17
N HIS A 397 -2.52 7.29 -2.06
CA HIS A 397 -3.77 7.37 -2.82
C HIS A 397 -3.68 6.47 -4.05
N HIS A 398 -4.56 5.49 -4.16
CA HIS A 398 -4.62 4.57 -5.30
C HIS A 398 -5.85 4.88 -6.17
N TYR A 399 -5.62 5.37 -7.38
CA TYR A 399 -6.66 5.82 -8.30
C TYR A 399 -7.09 4.72 -9.26
N LEU A 400 -8.38 4.37 -9.22
CA LEU A 400 -8.94 3.41 -10.17
C LEU A 400 -8.99 4.00 -11.59
N GLY A 401 -9.49 5.23 -11.71
CA GLY A 401 -9.67 5.94 -12.97
C GLY A 401 -10.91 5.53 -13.76
N SER A 402 -11.03 6.05 -14.98
CA SER A 402 -12.10 5.71 -15.91
C SER A 402 -11.93 4.27 -16.43
N TRP A 403 -12.98 3.71 -17.03
CA TRP A 403 -12.89 2.39 -17.64
C TRP A 403 -11.85 2.36 -18.77
N GLU A 404 -11.75 3.41 -19.56
CA GLU A 404 -10.81 3.52 -20.68
C GLU A 404 -9.36 3.55 -20.19
N GLN A 405 -9.11 4.14 -19.00
CA GLN A 405 -7.80 4.08 -18.35
C GLN A 405 -7.54 2.68 -17.81
N TYR A 406 -8.51 2.11 -17.09
CA TYR A 406 -8.42 0.80 -16.47
C TYR A 406 -8.16 -0.31 -17.51
N SER A 407 -8.93 -0.31 -18.60
CA SER A 407 -8.84 -1.27 -19.70
C SER A 407 -7.79 -0.93 -20.77
N TYR A 408 -6.99 0.14 -20.57
CA TYR A 408 -6.00 0.58 -21.56
C TYR A 408 -4.90 -0.46 -21.79
N ARG A 409 -4.53 -1.18 -20.73
CA ARG A 409 -3.39 -2.10 -20.65
C ARG A 409 -3.78 -3.49 -21.18
N ASP A 410 -2.81 -4.21 -21.75
CA ASP A 410 -2.88 -5.66 -21.98
C ASP A 410 -2.43 -6.39 -20.70
N ASP A 411 -3.30 -6.38 -19.69
CA ASP A 411 -2.97 -6.81 -18.34
C ASP A 411 -2.76 -8.33 -18.30
N ALA A 412 -1.77 -8.80 -17.53
CA ALA A 412 -1.52 -10.23 -17.34
C ALA A 412 -2.75 -11.00 -16.83
N ARG A 413 -3.65 -10.28 -16.15
CA ARG A 413 -4.90 -10.73 -15.54
C ARG A 413 -6.09 -10.69 -16.51
N ASP A 414 -5.92 -10.17 -17.73
CA ASP A 414 -6.97 -10.13 -18.75
C ASP A 414 -7.47 -11.55 -19.07
N GLY A 415 -8.80 -11.67 -19.18
CA GLY A 415 -9.51 -12.93 -19.37
C GLY A 415 -9.87 -13.68 -18.08
N GLY A 416 -9.64 -13.08 -16.91
CA GLY A 416 -10.14 -13.58 -15.62
C GLY A 416 -10.94 -12.54 -14.84
N ASP A 417 -11.57 -12.96 -13.74
CA ASP A 417 -12.47 -12.11 -12.92
C ASP A 417 -11.79 -10.85 -12.33
N ALA A 418 -10.46 -10.80 -12.31
CA ALA A 418 -9.69 -9.74 -11.65
C ALA A 418 -9.59 -8.44 -12.47
N HIS A 419 -9.85 -8.49 -13.78
CA HIS A 419 -9.74 -7.36 -14.70
C HIS A 419 -10.91 -7.38 -15.70
N SER A 420 -12.10 -7.07 -15.21
CA SER A 420 -13.34 -7.00 -16.00
C SER A 420 -14.09 -5.69 -15.72
N TYR A 421 -15.03 -5.34 -16.60
CA TYR A 421 -15.88 -4.16 -16.40
C TYR A 421 -16.68 -4.25 -15.11
N GLU A 422 -17.18 -5.44 -14.76
CA GLU A 422 -17.92 -5.69 -13.52
C GLU A 422 -17.03 -5.48 -12.30
N THR A 423 -15.77 -5.92 -12.35
CA THR A 423 -14.80 -5.69 -11.27
C THR A 423 -14.44 -4.21 -11.15
N TRP A 424 -14.26 -3.50 -12.26
CA TRP A 424 -14.06 -2.05 -12.26
C TRP A 424 -15.28 -1.34 -11.64
N GLN A 425 -16.49 -1.64 -12.11
CA GLN A 425 -17.72 -1.02 -11.63
C GLN A 425 -17.96 -1.27 -10.14
N ARG A 426 -17.71 -2.51 -9.67
CA ARG A 426 -17.79 -2.87 -8.25
C ARG A 426 -16.80 -2.09 -7.39
N LYS A 427 -15.57 -1.91 -7.87
CA LYS A 427 -14.54 -1.10 -7.16
C LYS A 427 -14.85 0.39 -7.21
N GLY A 428 -15.48 0.85 -8.29
CA GLY A 428 -15.85 2.25 -8.49
C GLY A 428 -17.02 2.73 -7.64
N SER A 429 -17.89 1.81 -7.22
CA SER A 429 -19.18 2.11 -6.57
C SER A 429 -19.15 2.04 -5.02
N ALA A 430 -17.96 1.98 -4.39
CA ALA A 430 -17.82 1.90 -2.94
C ALA A 430 -18.34 3.16 -2.23
N LEU A 431 -18.77 3.02 -0.96
CA LEU A 431 -19.25 4.13 -0.12
C LEU A 431 -18.26 5.30 -0.13
N VAL A 432 -18.78 6.50 -0.38
CA VAL A 432 -17.97 7.61 -0.86
C VAL A 432 -17.80 8.69 0.22
N SER A 433 -16.55 8.95 0.59
CA SER A 433 -16.16 10.26 1.13
C SER A 433 -15.40 11.04 0.07
N THR A 434 -15.54 12.36 0.05
CA THR A 434 -14.70 13.21 -0.80
C THR A 434 -13.45 13.61 -0.04
N ASP A 435 -12.35 13.73 -0.78
CA ASP A 435 -11.06 14.12 -0.25
C ASP A 435 -10.35 15.06 -1.23
N ASP A 436 -9.81 16.16 -0.70
CA ASP A 436 -9.06 17.17 -1.44
C ASP A 436 -7.60 17.26 -1.00
N GLU A 437 -7.16 16.33 -0.14
CA GLU A 437 -5.83 16.29 0.49
C GLU A 437 -4.72 16.61 -0.49
N ILE A 438 -4.65 15.84 -1.58
CA ILE A 438 -3.51 15.88 -2.50
C ILE A 438 -3.45 17.16 -3.35
N ARG A 439 -4.61 17.72 -3.71
CA ARG A 439 -4.79 18.71 -4.78
C ARG A 439 -3.92 19.97 -4.68
N PRO A 440 -3.60 20.52 -3.51
CA PRO A 440 -2.79 21.73 -3.41
C PRO A 440 -1.39 21.59 -4.03
N TRP A 441 -0.93 20.37 -4.30
CA TRP A 441 0.35 20.10 -4.96
C TRP A 441 0.49 20.84 -6.30
N ILE A 442 -0.57 20.91 -7.13
CA ILE A 442 -0.45 21.41 -8.51
C ILE A 442 -0.07 22.89 -8.54
N ARG A 443 -0.65 23.68 -7.63
CA ARG A 443 -0.31 25.10 -7.48
C ARG A 443 1.13 25.28 -7.01
N GLY A 444 1.54 24.49 -6.02
CA GLY A 444 2.92 24.52 -5.51
C GLY A 444 3.94 24.08 -6.56
N PHE A 445 3.62 23.07 -7.36
CA PHE A 445 4.44 22.62 -8.49
C PHE A 445 4.59 23.70 -9.55
N VAL A 446 3.49 24.30 -10.00
CA VAL A 446 3.51 25.40 -10.98
C VAL A 446 4.32 26.58 -10.46
N LYS A 447 4.17 26.93 -9.18
CA LYS A 447 4.97 27.96 -8.53
C LYS A 447 6.47 27.61 -8.50
N MET A 448 6.81 26.34 -8.29
CA MET A 448 8.20 25.87 -8.23
C MET A 448 8.90 25.91 -9.59
N VAL A 449 8.24 25.46 -10.67
CA VAL A 449 8.90 25.31 -11.99
C VAL A 449 8.58 26.44 -12.98
N GLY A 450 7.55 27.24 -12.70
CA GLY A 450 7.01 28.27 -13.59
C GLY A 450 6.04 27.71 -14.64
N ASN A 451 5.13 28.55 -15.13
CA ASN A 451 4.02 28.12 -16.00
C ASN A 451 4.47 27.41 -17.28
N GLY A 452 5.45 27.97 -18.01
CA GLY A 452 5.92 27.40 -19.27
C GLY A 452 6.56 26.03 -19.09
N THR A 453 7.39 25.88 -18.06
CA THR A 453 7.99 24.59 -17.70
C THR A 453 6.92 23.59 -17.25
N ALA A 454 5.95 24.03 -16.43
CA ALA A 454 4.86 23.16 -15.97
C ALA A 454 4.03 22.64 -17.14
N LEU A 455 3.68 23.51 -18.09
CA LEU A 455 2.92 23.12 -19.29
C LEU A 455 3.67 22.06 -20.12
N SER A 456 4.98 22.25 -20.34
CA SER A 456 5.80 21.29 -21.08
C SER A 456 5.98 19.96 -20.33
N LEU A 457 6.20 20.00 -19.02
CA LEU A 457 6.39 18.79 -18.22
C LEU A 457 5.11 17.96 -18.08
N LEU A 458 3.96 18.64 -17.97
CA LEU A 458 2.62 18.02 -17.84
C LEU A 458 1.96 17.71 -19.19
N GLU A 459 2.64 17.99 -20.31
CA GLU A 459 2.14 17.67 -21.64
C GLU A 459 1.92 16.16 -21.80
N GLY A 460 0.72 15.78 -22.22
CA GLY A 460 0.37 14.37 -22.43
C GLY A 460 -0.19 13.66 -21.18
N ALA A 461 -0.41 14.35 -20.07
CA ALA A 461 -1.11 13.78 -18.91
C ALA A 461 -2.54 13.36 -19.25
N GLY A 462 -3.03 12.28 -18.64
CA GLY A 462 -4.37 11.75 -18.91
C GLY A 462 -4.51 11.14 -20.30
N LEU A 463 -5.65 10.48 -20.56
CA LEU A 463 -5.89 9.83 -21.84
C LEU A 463 -5.93 10.86 -22.99
N PRO A 464 -5.56 10.44 -24.23
CA PRO A 464 -5.82 11.23 -25.42
C PRO A 464 -7.32 11.59 -25.54
N THR A 465 -7.62 12.82 -25.95
CA THR A 465 -9.00 13.34 -26.06
C THR A 465 -9.89 12.55 -27.02
N ASN A 466 -9.31 11.83 -27.97
CA ASN A 466 -10.05 10.94 -28.87
C ASN A 466 -10.46 9.60 -28.24
N ARG A 467 -10.11 9.37 -26.97
CA ARG A 467 -10.47 8.18 -26.19
C ARG A 467 -11.26 8.49 -24.92
N THR A 468 -11.52 9.76 -24.63
CA THR A 468 -12.49 10.14 -23.61
C THR A 468 -13.86 10.12 -24.26
N ALA A 469 -14.65 9.09 -23.94
CA ALA A 469 -15.98 8.83 -24.51
C ALA A 469 -17.03 9.79 -23.96
#